data_AF-A0A1G9ETV9-F1
#
_entry.id   AF-A0A1G9ETV9-F1
#
_cell.length_a   1.000
_cell.length_b   1.000
_cell.length_c   1.000
_cell.angle_alpha   90.00
_cell.angle_beta   90.00
_cell.angle_gamma   90.00
#
_symmetry.space_group_name_H-M   'P 1'
#
loop_
_entity.id
_entity.type
_entity.pdbx_description
1 polymer ?
#
loop_
_entity_poly.entity_id
_entity_poly.type
_entity_poly.pdbx_seq_one_letter_code
_entity_poly.pdbx_strand_id
1 'polypeptide(L)'
;MIRALFRLMSYAIVVINLLSCGTFLYIIAPYTSYFFFNDLRFWKYLKYYHKYYFYSAAYIWGLLSREQGLIKTVLPLTSPPMDRPDPTLFRLSKQWTLPEDSCGECNRCCTFIVDCCFLDTSGNRCLCYGSLFWKYFNCGRFPSSQAMLNYCECPKFETRG
;
A
#
# COMPACT_ATOMS: atom_id res chain seq x y z
N MET A 1 2.77 21.98 -2.54
CA MET A 1 3.86 22.04 -1.54
C MET A 1 3.67 21.03 -0.40
N ILE A 2 2.59 21.11 0.40
CA ILE A 2 2.34 20.23 1.58
C ILE A 2 2.36 18.73 1.24
N ARG A 3 1.77 18.32 0.11
CA ARG A 3 1.71 16.90 -0.32
C ARG A 3 3.10 16.30 -0.61
N ALA A 4 3.98 17.09 -1.24
CA ALA A 4 5.34 16.66 -1.55
C ALA A 4 6.16 16.50 -0.28
N LEU A 5 6.03 17.45 0.65
CA LEU A 5 6.68 17.36 1.96
C LEU A 5 6.27 16.07 2.70
N PHE A 6 4.97 15.76 2.71
CA PHE A 6 4.48 14.55 3.38
C PHE A 6 5.06 13.25 2.80
N ARG A 7 5.13 13.13 1.46
CA ARG A 7 5.77 11.97 0.82
C ARG A 7 7.27 11.90 1.11
N LEU A 8 7.97 13.03 1.06
CA LEU A 8 9.41 13.09 1.37
C LEU A 8 9.68 12.67 2.82
N MET A 9 8.90 13.15 3.77
CA MET A 9 8.98 12.72 5.17
C MET A 9 8.73 11.23 5.32
N SER A 10 7.72 10.69 4.63
CA SER A 10 7.43 9.26 4.66
C SER A 10 8.58 8.41 4.10
N TYR A 11 9.20 8.84 2.99
CA TYR A 11 10.38 8.17 2.45
C TYR A 11 11.58 8.25 3.40
N ALA A 12 11.81 9.41 4.03
CA ALA A 12 12.85 9.56 5.05
C ALA A 12 12.62 8.60 6.22
N ILE A 13 11.37 8.44 6.69
CA ILE A 13 11.02 7.47 7.74
C ILE A 13 11.35 6.05 7.31
N VAL A 14 11.02 5.64 6.08
CA VAL A 14 11.37 4.31 5.56
C VAL A 14 12.88 4.11 5.52
N VAL A 15 13.64 5.09 5.03
CA VAL A 15 15.10 5.02 4.99
C VAL A 15 15.71 4.91 6.39
N ILE A 16 15.30 5.77 7.33
CA ILE A 16 15.79 5.73 8.71
C ILE A 16 15.39 4.41 9.38
N ASN A 17 14.18 3.90 9.12
CA ASN A 17 13.74 2.60 9.62
C ASN A 17 14.62 1.44 9.11
N LEU A 18 15.02 1.48 7.84
CA LEU A 18 15.93 0.47 7.29
C LEU A 18 17.33 0.58 7.90
N LEU A 19 17.88 1.80 8.03
CA LEU A 19 19.20 2.05 8.62
C LEU A 19 19.25 1.70 10.12
N SER A 20 18.14 1.82 10.82
CA SER A 20 18.00 1.49 12.25
C SER A 20 17.53 0.05 12.51
N CYS A 21 17.52 -0.80 11.48
CA CYS A 21 17.09 -2.20 11.56
C CYS A 21 15.69 -2.39 12.17
N GLY A 22 14.75 -1.49 11.85
CA GLY A 22 13.36 -1.58 12.33
C GLY A 22 13.07 -0.87 13.65
N THR A 23 14.08 -0.38 14.37
CA THR A 23 13.90 0.18 15.72
C THR A 23 13.26 1.57 15.70
N PHE A 24 13.49 2.37 14.64
CA PHE A 24 12.99 3.74 14.57
C PHE A 24 11.46 3.85 14.64
N LEU A 25 10.72 2.90 14.05
CA LEU A 25 9.25 2.93 14.12
C LEU A 25 8.70 2.78 15.54
N TYR A 26 9.45 2.19 16.46
CA TYR A 26 9.05 2.12 17.87
C TYR A 26 9.25 3.47 18.59
N ILE A 27 10.23 4.28 18.16
CA ILE A 27 10.48 5.62 18.71
C ILE A 27 9.33 6.56 18.34
N ILE A 28 8.86 6.48 17.10
CA ILE A 28 7.74 7.29 16.58
C ILE A 28 6.41 6.54 16.58
N ALA A 29 6.23 5.58 17.50
CA ALA A 29 5.12 4.63 17.47
C ALA A 29 3.71 5.24 17.36
N PRO A 30 3.35 6.32 18.09
CA PRO A 30 2.03 6.94 17.94
C PRO A 30 1.79 7.48 16.52
N TYR A 31 2.81 8.13 15.94
CA TYR A 31 2.76 8.63 14.57
C TYR A 31 2.62 7.47 13.57
N THR A 32 3.45 6.44 13.71
CA THR A 32 3.43 5.26 12.83
C THR A 32 2.07 4.56 12.85
N SER A 33 1.48 4.41 14.04
CA SER A 33 0.15 3.81 14.20
C SER A 33 -0.91 4.63 13.50
N TYR A 34 -0.91 5.95 13.70
CA TYR A 34 -1.85 6.85 13.03
C TYR A 34 -1.66 6.83 11.50
N PHE A 35 -0.42 6.82 11.04
CA PHE A 35 -0.07 6.81 9.62
C PHE A 35 -0.55 5.56 8.90
N PHE A 36 -0.33 4.37 9.46
CA PHE A 36 -0.71 3.10 8.84
C PHE A 36 -2.15 2.66 9.13
N PHE A 37 -2.71 3.02 10.28
CA PHE A 37 -3.98 2.45 10.75
C PHE A 37 -5.03 3.50 11.13
N ASN A 38 -4.72 4.80 11.03
CA ASN A 38 -5.60 5.90 11.46
C ASN A 38 -6.05 5.78 12.93
N ASP A 39 -5.20 5.17 13.77
CA ASP A 39 -5.45 4.93 15.19
C ASP A 39 -4.20 5.30 16.00
N LEU A 40 -4.35 6.09 17.06
CA LEU A 40 -3.24 6.51 17.94
C LEU A 40 -2.82 5.44 18.95
N ARG A 41 -3.62 4.38 19.11
CA ARG A 41 -3.38 3.28 20.07
C ARG A 41 -2.31 2.31 19.57
N PHE A 42 -1.08 2.80 19.46
CA PHE A 42 0.06 2.11 18.84
C PHE A 42 0.36 0.73 19.44
N TRP A 43 0.08 0.52 20.72
CA TRP A 43 0.27 -0.77 21.40
C TRP A 43 -0.49 -1.93 20.74
N LYS A 44 -1.60 -1.65 20.04
CA LYS A 44 -2.35 -2.66 19.28
C LYS A 44 -1.60 -3.15 18.03
N TYR A 45 -0.69 -2.34 17.52
CA TYR A 45 -0.08 -2.50 16.20
C TYR A 45 1.42 -2.75 16.21
N LEU A 46 2.06 -2.78 17.40
CA LEU A 46 3.50 -3.03 17.56
C LEU A 46 3.99 -4.28 16.79
N LYS A 47 3.15 -5.33 16.74
CA LYS A 47 3.46 -6.56 15.99
C LYS A 47 3.65 -6.36 14.48
N TYR A 48 3.20 -5.24 13.92
CA TYR A 48 3.37 -4.92 12.50
C TYR A 48 4.65 -4.13 12.22
N TYR A 49 5.31 -3.56 13.23
CA TYR A 49 6.43 -2.63 12.98
C TYR A 49 7.68 -3.36 12.52
N HIS A 50 8.05 -4.46 13.20
CA HIS A 50 9.13 -5.33 12.74
C HIS A 50 8.75 -6.03 11.42
N LYS A 51 7.49 -6.44 11.24
CA LYS A 51 7.02 -7.01 9.96
C LYS A 51 7.16 -6.02 8.81
N TYR A 52 6.88 -4.75 9.07
CA TYR A 52 7.04 -3.69 8.08
C TYR A 52 8.50 -3.48 7.69
N TYR A 53 9.45 -3.64 8.63
CA TYR A 53 10.88 -3.64 8.29
C TYR A 53 11.22 -4.76 7.30
N PHE A 54 10.90 -6.02 7.62
CA PHE A 54 11.18 -7.15 6.72
C PHE A 54 10.47 -7.00 5.38
N TYR A 55 9.20 -6.57 5.40
CA TYR A 55 8.44 -6.26 4.20
C TYR A 55 9.13 -5.19 3.35
N SER A 56 9.57 -4.07 3.94
CA SER A 56 10.21 -2.97 3.20
C SER A 56 11.52 -3.43 2.55
N ALA A 57 12.34 -4.18 3.30
CA ALA A 57 13.60 -4.73 2.78
C ALA A 57 13.34 -5.71 1.62
N ALA A 58 12.41 -6.65 1.80
CA ALA A 58 12.05 -7.63 0.78
C ALA A 58 11.40 -6.99 -0.45
N TYR A 59 10.57 -5.95 -0.25
CA TYR A 59 9.94 -5.20 -1.33
C TYR A 59 10.97 -4.45 -2.17
N ILE A 60 11.91 -3.74 -1.53
CA ILE A 60 13.02 -3.06 -2.23
C ILE A 60 13.90 -4.06 -2.96
N TRP A 61 14.25 -5.17 -2.32
CA TRP A 61 14.99 -6.25 -2.96
C TRP A 61 14.24 -6.81 -4.17
N GLY A 62 12.93 -7.05 -4.06
CA GLY A 62 12.07 -7.50 -5.15
C GLY A 62 12.04 -6.52 -6.32
N LEU A 63 11.99 -5.22 -6.05
CA LEU A 63 12.04 -4.18 -7.08
C LEU A 63 13.39 -4.10 -7.80
N LEU A 64 14.50 -4.35 -7.09
CA LEU A 64 15.85 -4.31 -7.65
C LEU A 64 16.19 -5.60 -8.42
N SER A 65 15.77 -6.76 -7.91
CA SER A 65 16.12 -8.08 -8.45
C SER A 65 15.23 -8.52 -9.60
N ARG A 66 13.99 -8.03 -9.68
CA ARG A 66 13.07 -8.35 -10.76
C ARG A 66 12.95 -7.14 -11.67
N GLU A 67 13.02 -7.33 -12.99
CA GLU A 67 12.73 -6.29 -14.00
C GLU A 67 11.24 -5.91 -14.02
N GLN A 68 10.63 -5.60 -12.87
CA GLN A 68 9.21 -5.31 -12.73
C GLN A 68 8.88 -3.92 -13.26
N GLY A 69 8.89 -3.77 -14.59
CA GLY A 69 8.64 -2.53 -15.32
C GLY A 69 7.31 -1.84 -15.01
N LEU A 70 6.30 -2.59 -14.54
CA LEU A 70 4.95 -2.05 -14.28
C LEU A 70 4.80 -1.34 -12.92
N ILE A 71 5.76 -1.52 -12.01
CA ILE A 71 5.79 -0.83 -10.70
C ILE A 71 6.85 0.29 -10.70
N LYS A 72 7.62 0.43 -11.79
CA LYS A 72 8.63 1.50 -11.97
C LYS A 72 8.03 2.90 -12.12
N THR A 73 6.71 3.05 -12.21
CA THR A 73 6.10 4.38 -12.24
C THR A 73 6.22 5.02 -10.86
N VAL A 74 7.32 5.74 -10.64
CA VAL A 74 7.52 6.54 -9.45
C VAL A 74 6.36 7.54 -9.38
N LEU A 75 5.56 7.41 -8.33
CA LEU A 75 4.43 8.29 -8.10
C LEU A 75 4.96 9.72 -7.87
N PRO A 76 4.54 10.72 -8.68
CA PRO A 76 5.04 12.07 -8.52
C PRO A 76 4.86 12.58 -7.09
N LEU A 77 5.84 13.35 -6.59
CA LEU A 77 5.81 13.88 -5.23
C LEU A 77 4.58 14.77 -4.97
N THR A 78 4.01 15.37 -6.00
CA THR A 78 2.85 16.27 -5.88
C THR A 78 1.51 15.57 -6.08
N SER A 79 1.51 14.28 -6.44
CA SER A 79 0.29 13.52 -6.68
C SER A 79 -0.65 13.56 -5.47
N PRO A 80 -1.95 13.85 -5.67
CA PRO A 80 -2.92 13.92 -4.58
C PRO A 80 -3.06 12.58 -3.85
N PRO A 81 -3.47 12.57 -2.56
CA PRO A 81 -3.96 11.34 -1.96
C PRO A 81 -5.20 10.83 -2.72
N MET A 82 -5.42 9.52 -2.77
CA MET A 82 -6.61 8.91 -3.37
C MET A 82 -7.29 7.98 -2.36
N ASP A 83 -8.60 8.13 -2.21
CA ASP A 83 -9.43 7.29 -1.33
C ASP A 83 -9.90 6.00 -2.01
N ARG A 84 -9.76 5.95 -3.33
CA ARG A 84 -10.10 4.81 -4.19
C ARG A 84 -9.37 4.95 -5.52
N PRO A 85 -9.34 3.88 -6.34
CA PRO A 85 -8.79 3.95 -7.68
C PRO A 85 -9.55 4.97 -8.52
N ASP A 86 -8.91 5.51 -9.55
CA ASP A 86 -9.50 6.57 -10.37
C ASP A 86 -10.83 6.10 -11.00
N PRO A 87 -11.98 6.65 -10.54
CA PRO A 87 -13.27 6.18 -11.00
C PRO A 87 -13.58 6.60 -12.44
N THR A 88 -12.78 7.50 -13.04
CA THR A 88 -12.91 7.87 -14.45
C THR A 88 -12.27 6.83 -15.38
N LEU A 89 -11.29 6.09 -14.88
CA LEU A 89 -10.55 5.07 -15.64
C LEU A 89 -11.00 3.65 -15.31
N PHE A 90 -11.39 3.41 -14.07
CA PHE A 90 -11.72 2.08 -13.57
C PHE A 90 -13.11 2.02 -12.96
N ARG A 91 -13.68 0.83 -12.95
CA ARG A 91 -14.91 0.50 -12.22
C ARG A 91 -14.77 -0.88 -11.60
N LEU A 92 -15.63 -1.20 -10.63
CA LEU A 92 -15.76 -2.58 -10.18
C LEU A 92 -16.20 -3.46 -11.35
N SER A 93 -15.60 -4.64 -11.44
CA SER A 93 -16.02 -5.68 -12.38
C SER A 93 -17.48 -6.04 -12.13
N LYS A 94 -18.26 -6.27 -13.20
CA LYS A 94 -19.66 -6.71 -13.08
C LYS A 94 -19.80 -8.07 -12.39
N GLN A 95 -18.73 -8.86 -12.39
CA GLN A 95 -18.63 -10.15 -11.75
C GLN A 95 -18.26 -10.05 -10.27
N TRP A 96 -17.92 -8.85 -9.77
CA TRP A 96 -17.58 -8.63 -8.37
C TRP A 96 -18.85 -8.63 -7.51
N THR A 97 -18.99 -9.63 -6.64
CA THR A 97 -20.18 -9.83 -5.78
C THR A 97 -19.95 -9.42 -4.33
N LEU A 98 -18.72 -9.08 -3.96
CA LEU A 98 -18.33 -8.73 -2.60
C LEU A 98 -18.36 -7.20 -2.38
N PRO A 99 -18.35 -6.71 -1.13
CA PRO A 99 -18.35 -5.28 -0.84
C PRO A 99 -17.22 -4.51 -1.55
N GLU A 100 -17.46 -3.26 -1.93
CA GLU A 100 -16.50 -2.40 -2.64
C GLU A 100 -15.22 -2.15 -1.83
N ASP A 101 -15.35 -2.04 -0.51
CA ASP A 101 -14.24 -1.84 0.44
C ASP A 101 -13.51 -3.14 0.80
N SER A 102 -14.07 -4.29 0.42
CA SER A 102 -13.46 -5.60 0.66
C SER A 102 -12.49 -5.99 -0.45
N CYS A 103 -11.37 -6.60 -0.08
CA CYS A 103 -10.51 -7.30 -1.03
C CYS A 103 -11.11 -8.65 -1.43
N GLY A 104 -12.07 -9.17 -0.64
CA GLY A 104 -12.66 -10.48 -0.87
C GLY A 104 -11.60 -11.56 -0.96
N GLU A 105 -11.79 -12.51 -1.86
CA GLU A 105 -10.78 -13.55 -2.15
C GLU A 105 -9.60 -13.02 -2.99
N CYS A 106 -9.66 -11.78 -3.48
CA CYS A 106 -8.61 -11.18 -4.28
C CYS A 106 -7.61 -10.38 -3.43
N ASN A 107 -6.46 -10.98 -3.15
CA ASN A 107 -5.32 -10.31 -2.49
C ASN A 107 -4.10 -10.10 -3.40
N ARG A 108 -4.25 -10.31 -4.71
CA ARG A 108 -3.12 -10.34 -5.66
C ARG A 108 -2.27 -9.08 -5.64
N CYS A 109 -2.89 -7.89 -5.56
CA CYS A 109 -2.14 -6.63 -5.45
C CYS A 109 -1.32 -6.49 -4.16
N CYS A 110 -1.67 -7.24 -3.11
CA CYS A 110 -0.95 -7.28 -1.84
C CYS A 110 0.14 -8.35 -1.78
N THR A 111 0.09 -9.38 -2.62
CA THR A 111 1.04 -10.52 -2.60
C THR A 111 1.97 -10.55 -3.80
N PHE A 112 1.73 -9.68 -4.79
CA PHE A 112 2.40 -9.76 -6.08
C PHE A 112 3.94 -9.58 -6.04
N ILE A 113 4.48 -8.58 -5.30
CA ILE A 113 5.95 -8.43 -5.15
C ILE A 113 6.45 -9.31 -4.01
N VAL A 114 5.85 -9.11 -2.85
CA VAL A 114 6.10 -9.79 -1.58
C VAL A 114 4.81 -9.69 -0.77
N ASP A 115 4.53 -10.69 0.04
CA ASP A 115 3.35 -10.70 0.91
C ASP A 115 3.31 -9.45 1.79
N CYS A 116 2.28 -8.62 1.58
CA CYS A 116 2.09 -7.39 2.32
C CYS A 116 1.88 -7.69 3.81
N CYS A 117 2.70 -7.09 4.66
CA CYS A 117 2.58 -7.23 6.12
C CYS A 117 1.25 -6.70 6.70
N PHE A 118 0.49 -5.91 5.93
CA PHE A 118 -0.82 -5.39 6.32
C PHE A 118 -2.00 -6.16 5.73
N LEU A 119 -1.77 -7.24 4.99
CA LEU A 119 -2.84 -8.12 4.52
C LEU A 119 -3.34 -8.97 5.70
N ASP A 120 -4.62 -8.85 6.03
CA ASP A 120 -5.33 -9.72 6.97
C ASP A 120 -5.99 -10.84 6.16
N THR A 121 -5.31 -11.99 6.09
CA THR A 121 -5.77 -13.17 5.35
C THR A 121 -6.94 -13.87 6.02
N SER A 122 -7.15 -13.68 7.33
CA SER A 122 -8.30 -14.25 8.03
C SER A 122 -9.57 -13.43 7.75
N GLY A 123 -9.43 -12.10 7.71
CA GLY A 123 -10.53 -11.17 7.44
C GLY A 123 -10.69 -10.75 5.97
N ASN A 124 -9.85 -11.26 5.06
CA ASN A 124 -9.86 -10.92 3.64
C ASN A 124 -9.83 -9.40 3.36
N ARG A 125 -8.98 -8.67 4.09
CA ARG A 125 -8.95 -7.21 4.05
C ARG A 125 -7.53 -6.64 4.19
N CYS A 126 -7.38 -5.41 3.72
CA CYS A 126 -6.18 -4.62 3.96
C CYS A 126 -6.31 -3.84 5.26
N LEU A 127 -5.43 -4.08 6.23
CA LEU A 127 -5.48 -3.42 7.54
C LEU A 127 -5.18 -1.93 7.49
N CYS A 128 -4.51 -1.47 6.43
CA CYS A 128 -4.23 -0.05 6.22
C CYS A 128 -5.22 0.60 5.25
N TYR A 129 -6.28 -0.08 4.79
CA TYR A 129 -7.25 0.48 3.85
C TYR A 129 -7.82 1.82 4.37
N GLY A 130 -7.82 2.83 3.52
CA GLY A 130 -8.29 4.18 3.88
C GLY A 130 -7.40 4.94 4.89
N SER A 131 -6.26 4.40 5.30
CA SER A 131 -5.28 5.13 6.12
C SER A 131 -4.56 6.22 5.32
N LEU A 132 -3.82 7.10 6.02
CA LEU A 132 -2.96 8.09 5.35
C LEU A 132 -1.91 7.42 4.47
N PHE A 133 -1.25 6.36 4.96
CA PHE A 133 -0.33 5.58 4.15
C PHE A 133 -1.00 5.06 2.89
N TRP A 134 -2.15 4.41 3.02
CA TRP A 134 -2.83 3.84 1.86
C TRP A 134 -3.20 4.91 0.83
N LYS A 135 -3.76 6.04 1.28
CA LYS A 135 -4.19 7.13 0.40
C LYS A 135 -3.04 7.82 -0.34
N TYR A 136 -1.90 8.00 0.32
CA TYR A 136 -0.77 8.73 -0.27
C TYR A 136 0.10 7.85 -1.17
N PHE A 137 0.14 6.54 -0.95
CA PHE A 137 1.04 5.64 -1.68
C PHE A 137 0.31 4.83 -2.76
N ASN A 138 1.04 3.93 -3.43
CA ASN A 138 0.53 3.17 -4.57
C ASN A 138 -0.70 2.32 -4.22
N CYS A 139 -0.86 1.90 -2.97
CA CYS A 139 -2.03 1.12 -2.53
C CYS A 139 -3.36 1.83 -2.84
N GLY A 140 -3.48 3.12 -2.53
CA GLY A 140 -4.70 3.90 -2.78
C GLY A 140 -4.93 4.24 -4.24
N ARG A 141 -3.94 3.97 -5.08
CA ARG A 141 -3.97 4.23 -6.52
C ARG A 141 -4.06 2.96 -7.35
N PHE A 142 -4.12 1.80 -6.72
CA PHE A 142 -4.21 0.53 -7.44
C PHE A 142 -5.67 0.23 -7.80
N PRO A 143 -6.01 -0.05 -9.07
CA PRO A 143 -5.13 -0.10 -10.23
C PRO A 143 -4.74 1.26 -10.81
N SER A 144 -3.53 1.34 -11.38
CA SER A 144 -3.02 2.53 -12.06
C SER A 144 -3.04 2.46 -13.59
N SER A 145 -3.20 1.26 -14.17
CA SER A 145 -3.27 1.04 -15.63
C SER A 145 -3.92 -0.31 -15.96
N GLN A 146 -4.39 -0.50 -17.19
CA GLN A 146 -4.85 -1.81 -17.67
C GLN A 146 -3.73 -2.86 -17.63
N ALA A 147 -2.49 -2.45 -17.92
CA ALA A 147 -1.34 -3.34 -17.84
C ALA A 147 -1.14 -3.88 -16.43
N MET A 148 -1.35 -3.05 -15.39
CA MET A 148 -1.32 -3.49 -13.99
C MET A 148 -2.46 -4.46 -13.66
N LEU A 149 -3.68 -4.21 -14.17
CA LEU A 149 -4.80 -5.14 -13.99
C LEU A 149 -4.52 -6.51 -14.59
N ASN A 150 -4.02 -6.54 -15.83
CA ASN A 150 -3.66 -7.78 -16.51
C ASN A 150 -2.54 -8.50 -15.76
N TYR A 151 -1.52 -7.75 -15.34
CA TYR A 151 -0.36 -8.28 -14.65
C TYR A 151 -0.68 -8.91 -13.29
N CYS A 152 -1.57 -8.28 -12.54
CA CYS A 152 -2.06 -8.82 -11.29
C CYS A 152 -3.26 -9.76 -11.46
N GLU A 153 -3.69 -10.06 -12.70
CA GLU A 153 -4.92 -10.79 -13.03
C GLU A 153 -6.09 -10.41 -12.11
N CYS A 154 -6.34 -9.11 -11.97
CA CYS A 154 -7.26 -8.57 -10.97
C CYS A 154 -8.73 -8.86 -11.36
N PRO A 155 -9.50 -9.64 -10.57
CA PRO A 155 -10.93 -9.85 -10.82
C PRO A 155 -11.82 -8.73 -10.28
N LYS A 156 -11.29 -7.82 -9.44
CA LYS A 156 -12.09 -6.80 -8.75
C LYS A 156 -12.40 -5.58 -9.62
N PHE A 157 -11.42 -5.13 -10.40
CA PHE A 157 -11.51 -3.90 -11.16
C PHE A 157 -11.34 -4.16 -12.65
N GLU A 158 -12.07 -3.42 -13.48
CA GLU A 158 -11.94 -3.40 -14.93
C GLU A 158 -11.83 -1.95 -15.43
N THR A 159 -11.23 -1.74 -16.59
CA THR A 159 -11.25 -0.42 -17.23
C THR A 159 -12.65 -0.02 -17.66
N ARG A 160 -12.94 1.28 -17.60
CA ARG A 160 -14.06 1.85 -18.34
C ARG A 160 -13.72 1.80 -19.83
N GLY A 161 -14.56 1.12 -20.59
CA GLY A 161 -14.57 1.19 -22.06
C GLY A 161 -15.20 2.47 -22.56
#